data_AF-A0A1V2ILV0-F1
#
_entry.id   AF-A0A1V2ILV0-F1
#
_cell.length_a   1.000
_cell.length_b   1.000
_cell.length_c   1.000
_cell.angle_alpha   90.00
_cell.angle_beta   90.00
_cell.angle_gamma   90.00
#
_symmetry.space_group_name_H-M   'P 1'
#
loop_
_entity.id
_entity.type
_entity.pdbx_description
1 polymer ?
#
loop_
_entity_poly.entity_id
_entity_poly.type
_entity_poly.pdbx_seq_one_letter_code
_entity_poly.pdbx_strand_id
1 'polypeptide(L)'
;MNIETHFLVDDVVGRVQQAIRAHDQPAITVIEADHELVLVDSTYIFGRSGADAYERRVAAEAHRVAANRLALAVPQIMITYDDDTVRFRSPLAGPVHDGEEREAIVWMAYDVEDGVEVEHGVIPYTRRSGAPVFTDPDEMVSIPLHPAPGLPGNTLLRHLLDEDLRPRRP
;
A
#
# COMPACT_ATOMS: atom_id res chain seq x y z
N MET A 1 3.73 8.05 13.35
CA MET A 1 4.36 6.74 13.15
C MET A 1 5.46 6.55 14.18
N ASN A 2 5.39 5.48 14.97
CA ASN A 2 6.50 5.04 15.83
C ASN A 2 7.60 4.34 14.99
N ILE A 3 8.73 4.02 15.63
CA ILE A 3 9.91 3.51 14.94
C ILE A 3 9.69 2.08 14.41
N GLU A 4 8.91 1.27 15.13
CA GLU A 4 8.56 -0.10 14.76
C GLU A 4 7.72 -0.13 13.48
N THR A 5 6.71 0.73 13.39
CA THR A 5 5.88 0.87 12.19
C THR A 5 6.70 1.40 11.01
N HIS A 6 7.64 2.32 11.27
CA HIS A 6 8.54 2.82 10.23
C HIS A 6 9.41 1.69 9.64
N PHE A 7 10.01 0.85 10.50
CA PHE A 7 10.78 -0.31 10.02
C PHE A 7 9.93 -1.30 9.23
N LEU A 8 8.66 -1.49 9.62
CA LEU A 8 7.73 -2.35 8.90
C LEU A 8 7.40 -1.80 7.51
N VAL A 9 7.23 -0.48 7.39
CA VAL A 9 7.03 0.19 6.09
C VAL A 9 8.29 0.06 5.21
N ASP A 10 9.47 0.31 5.77
CA ASP A 10 10.74 0.16 5.05
C ASP A 10 10.94 -1.26 4.52
N ASP A 11 10.63 -2.27 5.33
CA ASP A 11 10.73 -3.68 4.91
C ASP A 11 9.78 -3.99 3.75
N VAL A 12 8.49 -3.65 3.87
CA VAL A 12 7.51 -3.97 2.81
C VAL A 12 7.81 -3.20 1.52
N VAL A 13 8.23 -1.93 1.63
CA VAL A 13 8.68 -1.12 0.50
C VAL A 13 9.92 -1.74 -0.14
N GLY A 14 10.92 -2.11 0.67
CA GLY A 14 12.16 -2.72 0.19
C GLY A 14 11.90 -4.01 -0.61
N ARG A 15 10.96 -4.84 -0.15
CA ARG A 15 10.51 -6.04 -0.86
C ARG A 15 9.84 -5.70 -2.19
N VAL A 16 8.97 -4.69 -2.24
CA VAL A 16 8.35 -4.22 -3.49
C VAL A 16 9.41 -3.65 -4.45
N GLN A 17 10.37 -2.88 -3.96
CA GLN A 17 11.47 -2.36 -4.78
C GLN A 17 12.29 -3.50 -5.40
N GLN A 18 12.58 -4.56 -4.63
CA GLN A 18 13.26 -5.75 -5.15
C GLN A 18 12.43 -6.45 -6.23
N ALA A 19 11.11 -6.59 -6.03
CA ALA A 19 10.21 -7.16 -7.04
C ALA A 19 10.20 -6.32 -8.33
N ILE A 20 10.13 -4.99 -8.23
CA ILE A 20 10.19 -4.07 -9.39
C ILE A 20 11.51 -4.18 -10.13
N ARG A 21 12.64 -4.33 -9.42
CA ARG A 21 13.96 -4.60 -10.03
C ARG A 21 13.98 -5.93 -10.78
N ALA A 22 13.22 -6.92 -10.31
CA ALA A 22 13.04 -8.23 -10.95
C ALA A 22 11.95 -8.25 -12.03
N HIS A 23 11.43 -7.08 -12.45
CA HIS A 23 10.35 -6.93 -13.43
C HIS A 23 9.00 -7.51 -13.00
N ASP A 24 8.76 -7.65 -11.69
CA ASP A 24 7.46 -7.96 -11.12
C ASP A 24 6.85 -6.73 -10.43
N GLN A 25 5.55 -6.72 -10.22
CA GLN A 25 4.82 -5.60 -9.61
C GLN A 25 3.72 -6.09 -8.63
N PRO A 26 4.07 -6.90 -7.63
CA PRO A 26 3.09 -7.43 -6.69
C PRO A 26 2.66 -6.37 -5.68
N ALA A 27 1.44 -6.53 -5.14
CA ALA A 27 1.14 -6.01 -3.81
C ALA A 27 1.78 -6.92 -2.77
N ILE A 28 2.40 -6.34 -1.75
CA ILE A 28 3.00 -7.06 -0.63
C ILE A 28 2.44 -6.49 0.66
N THR A 29 2.07 -7.36 1.59
CA THR A 29 1.70 -6.99 2.95
C THR A 29 2.54 -7.76 3.95
N VAL A 30 3.10 -7.06 4.92
CA VAL A 30 3.72 -7.66 6.10
C VAL A 30 2.81 -7.41 7.29
N ILE A 31 2.49 -8.48 8.02
CA ILE A 31 1.65 -8.46 9.22
C ILE A 31 2.53 -8.86 10.41
N GLU A 32 2.60 -7.98 11.41
CA GLU A 32 3.30 -8.23 12.65
C GLU A 32 2.30 -8.69 13.73
N ALA A 33 2.52 -9.90 14.22
CA ALA A 33 1.79 -10.54 15.32
C ALA A 33 2.82 -11.31 16.17
N ASP A 34 2.43 -12.44 16.79
CA ASP A 34 3.39 -13.35 17.44
C ASP A 34 4.53 -13.79 16.49
N HIS A 35 4.22 -13.89 15.20
CA HIS A 35 5.16 -14.13 14.12
C HIS A 35 4.84 -13.23 12.93
N GLU A 36 5.88 -12.82 12.20
CA GLU A 36 5.73 -12.09 10.94
C GLU A 36 5.05 -12.98 9.89
N LEU A 37 4.01 -12.45 9.25
CA LEU A 37 3.36 -13.08 8.10
C LEU A 37 3.47 -12.17 6.88
N VAL A 38 3.91 -12.74 5.76
CA VAL A 38 4.09 -12.02 4.49
C VAL A 38 3.11 -12.54 3.47
N LEU A 39 2.26 -11.66 2.95
CA LEU A 39 1.31 -11.93 1.89
C LEU A 39 1.74 -11.21 0.62
N VAL A 40 1.61 -11.88 -0.51
CA VAL A 40 2.00 -11.37 -1.84
C VAL A 40 0.88 -11.65 -2.82
N ASP A 41 0.64 -10.70 -3.73
CA ASP A 41 -0.35 -10.84 -4.80
C ASP A 41 0.02 -10.06 -6.06
N SER A 42 0.42 -10.80 -7.10
CA SER A 42 0.74 -10.23 -8.41
C SER A 42 -0.51 -9.87 -9.22
N THR A 43 -1.71 -10.23 -8.75
CA THR A 43 -2.97 -9.93 -9.46
C THR A 43 -3.61 -8.62 -9.04
N TYR A 44 -3.12 -8.01 -7.95
CA TYR A 44 -3.60 -6.74 -7.40
C TYR A 44 -3.73 -5.65 -8.48
N ILE A 45 -2.73 -5.54 -9.35
CA ILE A 45 -2.64 -4.51 -10.38
C ILE A 45 -3.57 -4.74 -11.58
N PHE A 46 -4.22 -5.90 -11.72
CA PHE A 46 -5.11 -6.18 -12.86
C PHE A 46 -6.48 -5.49 -12.75
N GLY A 47 -6.81 -4.92 -11.59
CA GLY A 47 -7.99 -4.10 -11.42
C GLY A 47 -8.63 -4.25 -10.05
N ARG A 48 -9.70 -3.47 -9.84
CA ARG A 48 -10.33 -3.30 -8.53
C ARG A 48 -10.77 -4.61 -7.88
N SER A 49 -11.32 -5.55 -8.66
CA SER A 49 -11.76 -6.84 -8.09
C SER A 49 -10.62 -7.67 -7.51
N GLY A 50 -9.42 -7.62 -8.11
CA GLY A 50 -8.23 -8.30 -7.61
C GLY A 50 -7.70 -7.62 -6.35
N ALA A 51 -7.58 -6.30 -6.39
CA ALA A 51 -7.19 -5.48 -5.24
C ALA A 51 -8.12 -5.71 -4.02
N ASP A 52 -9.43 -5.63 -4.21
CA ASP A 52 -10.42 -5.84 -3.14
C ASP A 52 -10.36 -7.27 -2.56
N ALA A 53 -10.12 -8.29 -3.42
CA ALA A 53 -10.01 -9.67 -2.96
C ALA A 53 -8.74 -9.90 -2.13
N TYR A 54 -7.62 -9.32 -2.57
CA TYR A 54 -6.37 -9.35 -1.81
C TYR A 54 -6.52 -8.66 -0.46
N GLU A 55 -7.05 -7.44 -0.44
CA GLU A 55 -7.21 -6.66 0.78
C GLU A 55 -8.15 -7.33 1.80
N ARG A 56 -9.24 -7.96 1.33
CA ARG A 56 -10.10 -8.78 2.19
C ARG A 56 -9.37 -9.98 2.79
N ARG A 57 -8.51 -10.64 2.00
CA ARG A 57 -7.68 -11.76 2.47
C ARG A 57 -6.69 -11.30 3.53
N VAL A 58 -6.01 -10.18 3.30
CA VAL A 58 -5.10 -9.57 4.29
C VAL A 58 -5.84 -9.25 5.58
N ALA A 59 -7.02 -8.61 5.51
CA ALA A 59 -7.81 -8.29 6.69
C ALA A 59 -8.23 -9.54 7.48
N ALA A 60 -8.68 -10.58 6.77
CA ALA A 60 -9.06 -11.85 7.40
C ALA A 60 -7.87 -12.51 8.11
N GLU A 61 -6.68 -12.49 7.50
CA GLU A 61 -5.47 -13.00 8.13
C GLU A 61 -5.04 -12.17 9.33
N ALA A 62 -5.05 -10.84 9.22
CA ALA A 62 -4.71 -9.93 10.32
C ALA A 62 -5.62 -10.16 11.55
N HIS A 63 -6.93 -10.31 11.33
CA HIS A 63 -7.88 -10.67 12.39
C HIS A 63 -7.61 -12.07 12.96
N ARG A 64 -7.30 -13.05 12.11
CA ARG A 64 -7.02 -14.43 12.53
C ARG A 64 -5.80 -14.53 13.44
N VAL A 65 -4.77 -13.73 13.18
CA VAL A 65 -3.51 -13.75 13.95
C VAL A 65 -3.44 -12.69 15.05
N ALA A 66 -4.51 -11.91 15.25
CA ALA A 66 -4.52 -10.77 16.18
C ALA A 66 -3.33 -9.84 15.94
N ALA A 67 -3.20 -9.35 14.70
CA ALA A 67 -2.12 -8.46 14.30
C ALA A 67 -2.05 -7.19 15.16
N ASN A 68 -0.83 -6.84 15.58
CA ASN A 68 -0.54 -5.57 16.26
C ASN A 68 -0.27 -4.47 15.23
N ARG A 69 0.47 -4.81 14.17
CA ARG A 69 0.79 -3.91 13.07
C ARG A 69 0.67 -4.61 11.74
N LEU A 70 0.44 -3.84 10.70
CA LEU A 70 0.66 -4.29 9.33
C LEU A 70 1.05 -3.13 8.43
N ALA A 71 1.78 -3.46 7.37
CA ALA A 71 2.07 -2.54 6.28
C ALA A 71 1.77 -3.19 4.94
N LEU A 72 1.06 -2.47 4.08
CA LEU A 72 0.78 -2.81 2.68
C LEU A 72 1.59 -1.89 1.79
N ALA A 73 2.26 -2.42 0.77
CA ALA A 73 2.86 -1.63 -0.30
C ALA A 73 2.48 -2.16 -1.68
N VAL A 74 2.20 -1.25 -2.61
CA VAL A 74 1.68 -1.56 -3.94
C VAL A 74 2.28 -0.65 -5.00
N PRO A 75 2.81 -1.20 -6.12
CA PRO A 75 3.16 -0.42 -7.30
C PRO A 75 1.94 0.23 -7.96
N GLN A 76 2.00 1.54 -8.19
CA GLN A 76 0.96 2.33 -8.86
C GLN A 76 1.57 3.35 -9.81
N ILE A 77 0.76 3.88 -10.71
CA ILE A 77 1.03 5.18 -11.35
C ILE A 77 0.25 6.23 -10.57
N MET A 78 0.99 7.19 -10.02
CA MET A 78 0.47 8.38 -9.38
C MET A 78 0.17 9.43 -10.45
N ILE A 79 -1.02 10.02 -10.38
CA ILE A 79 -1.49 11.10 -11.27
C ILE A 79 -1.75 12.32 -10.40
N THR A 80 -1.01 13.40 -10.65
CA THR A 80 -1.17 14.68 -9.94
C THR A 80 -1.94 15.65 -10.84
N TYR A 81 -3.13 16.07 -10.42
CA TYR A 81 -3.96 17.03 -11.17
C TYR A 81 -3.75 18.48 -10.72
N ASP A 82 -3.60 18.68 -9.41
CA ASP A 82 -3.29 19.93 -8.73
C ASP A 82 -2.49 19.63 -7.45
N ASP A 83 -2.14 20.65 -6.68
CA ASP A 83 -1.28 20.50 -5.50
C ASP A 83 -1.89 19.58 -4.41
N ASP A 84 -3.21 19.35 -4.43
CA ASP A 84 -3.94 18.63 -3.38
C ASP A 84 -4.61 17.33 -3.87
N THR A 85 -4.72 17.11 -5.19
CA THR A 85 -5.46 15.99 -5.77
C THR A 85 -4.54 14.99 -6.45
N VAL A 86 -4.43 13.82 -5.82
CA VAL A 86 -3.71 12.66 -6.35
C VAL A 86 -4.68 11.53 -6.66
N ARG A 87 -4.51 10.88 -7.81
CA ARG A 87 -5.16 9.60 -8.13
C ARG A 87 -4.12 8.53 -8.45
N PHE A 88 -4.57 7.28 -8.36
CA PHE A 88 -3.77 6.13 -8.70
C PHE A 88 -4.43 5.31 -9.79
N ARG A 89 -3.61 4.81 -10.71
CA ARG A 89 -4.02 3.81 -11.68
C ARG A 89 -2.99 2.68 -11.75
N SER A 90 -3.45 1.53 -12.23
CA SER A 90 -2.59 0.39 -12.48
C SER A 90 -1.43 0.75 -13.43
N PRO A 91 -0.20 0.28 -13.14
CA PRO A 91 0.92 0.33 -14.08
C PRO A 91 0.65 -0.41 -15.40
N LEU A 92 -0.30 -1.36 -15.42
CA LEU A 92 -0.69 -2.09 -16.63
C LEU A 92 -1.65 -1.33 -17.54
N ALA A 93 -2.20 -0.19 -17.08
CA ALA A 93 -3.16 0.60 -17.86
C ALA A 93 -2.52 1.33 -19.05
N GLY A 94 -1.18 1.35 -19.15
CA GLY A 94 -0.46 2.00 -20.23
C GLY A 94 0.79 2.74 -19.73
N PRO A 95 1.60 3.28 -20.66
CA PRO A 95 2.81 4.03 -20.32
C PRO A 95 2.51 5.23 -19.42
N VAL A 96 3.53 5.71 -18.71
CA VAL A 96 3.47 6.97 -17.96
C VAL A 96 3.46 8.13 -18.94
N HIS A 97 2.55 9.08 -18.76
CA HIS A 97 2.50 10.32 -19.53
C HIS A 97 3.36 11.39 -18.85
N ASP A 98 4.30 11.96 -19.61
CA ASP A 98 5.23 12.96 -19.10
C ASP A 98 4.49 14.17 -18.50
N GLY A 99 4.95 14.64 -17.34
CA GLY A 99 4.45 15.83 -16.64
C GLY A 99 3.64 15.51 -15.39
N GLU A 100 2.46 14.93 -15.57
CA GLU A 100 1.44 14.75 -14.51
C GLU A 100 1.49 13.36 -13.86
N GLU A 101 2.06 12.36 -14.55
CA GLU A 101 2.12 10.99 -14.06
C GLU A 101 3.52 10.59 -13.61
N ARG A 102 3.61 9.79 -12.54
CA ARG A 102 4.86 9.22 -12.03
C ARG A 102 4.65 7.80 -11.55
N GLU A 103 5.66 6.94 -11.73
CA GLU A 103 5.65 5.65 -11.06
C GLU A 103 5.85 5.84 -9.55
N ALA A 104 5.14 5.03 -8.77
CA ALA A 104 5.10 5.16 -7.33
C ALA A 104 4.91 3.81 -6.64
N ILE A 105 5.41 3.70 -5.42
CA ILE A 105 5.00 2.68 -4.45
C ILE A 105 4.07 3.39 -3.47
N VAL A 106 2.79 3.01 -3.47
CA VAL A 106 1.82 3.49 -2.48
C VAL A 106 1.85 2.54 -1.30
N TRP A 107 1.95 3.08 -0.10
CA TRP A 107 1.95 2.28 1.12
C TRP A 107 0.89 2.74 2.11
N MET A 108 0.46 1.80 2.94
CA MET A 108 -0.43 2.02 4.08
C MET A 108 0.12 1.26 5.27
N ALA A 109 0.13 1.89 6.43
CA ALA A 109 0.47 1.29 7.71
C ALA A 109 -0.73 1.37 8.67
N TYR A 110 -0.91 0.32 9.45
CA TYR A 110 -1.91 0.23 10.51
C TYR A 110 -1.23 -0.29 11.77
N ASP A 111 -1.39 0.42 12.88
CA ASP A 111 -0.83 0.07 14.18
C ASP A 111 -1.93 0.23 15.25
N VAL A 112 -1.97 -0.67 16.23
CA VAL A 112 -2.91 -0.65 17.36
C VAL A 112 -2.24 -0.57 18.74
N GLU A 113 -0.90 -0.66 18.83
CA GLU A 113 -0.19 -0.80 20.10
C GLU A 113 -0.36 0.43 21.00
N ASP A 114 -0.35 1.63 20.42
CA ASP A 114 -0.56 2.91 21.12
C ASP A 114 -1.95 3.53 20.85
N GLY A 115 -2.90 2.69 20.44
CA GLY A 115 -4.16 3.12 19.83
C GLY A 115 -4.12 2.96 18.32
N VAL A 116 -5.29 3.06 17.67
CA VAL A 116 -5.39 2.82 16.23
C VAL A 116 -4.81 4.01 15.46
N GLU A 117 -3.63 3.82 14.89
CA GLU A 117 -2.97 4.74 13.95
C GLU A 117 -3.04 4.16 12.53
N VAL A 118 -3.37 5.03 11.58
CA VAL A 118 -3.44 4.69 10.15
C VAL A 118 -2.71 5.76 9.37
N GLU A 119 -1.66 5.35 8.67
CA GLU A 119 -0.86 6.25 7.86
C GLU A 119 -0.76 5.75 6.44
N HIS A 120 -0.64 6.68 5.51
CA HIS A 120 -0.47 6.41 4.10
C HIS A 120 0.65 7.29 3.57
N GLY A 121 1.31 6.81 2.53
CA GLY A 121 2.25 7.63 1.80
C GLY A 121 2.63 7.04 0.48
N VAL A 122 3.58 7.71 -0.16
CA VAL A 122 4.02 7.36 -1.50
C VAL A 122 5.53 7.51 -1.60
N ILE A 123 6.14 6.60 -2.34
CA ILE A 123 7.55 6.67 -2.73
C ILE A 123 7.59 6.73 -4.26
N PRO A 124 7.74 7.94 -4.84
CA PRO A 124 7.89 8.07 -6.27
C PRO A 124 9.21 7.43 -6.71
N TYR A 125 9.25 6.93 -7.94
CA TYR A 125 10.48 6.48 -8.58
C TYR A 125 10.43 6.75 -10.07
N THR A 126 11.60 6.68 -10.71
CA THR A 126 11.71 6.87 -12.16
C THR A 126 12.42 5.69 -12.79
N ARG A 127 12.34 5.55 -14.13
CA ARG A 127 13.15 4.58 -14.87
C ARG A 127 14.24 5.27 -15.66
N ARG A 128 15.49 4.92 -15.40
CA ARG A 128 16.64 5.33 -16.20
C ARG A 128 17.11 4.16 -17.04
N SER A 129 16.99 4.30 -18.36
CA SER A 129 17.32 3.22 -19.31
C SER A 129 16.57 1.90 -19.00
N GLY A 130 15.31 2.01 -18.55
CA GLY A 130 14.44 0.87 -18.21
C GLY A 130 14.60 0.33 -16.78
N ALA A 131 15.70 0.64 -16.09
CA ALA A 131 15.92 0.23 -14.71
C ALA A 131 15.28 1.21 -13.72
N PRO A 132 14.60 0.74 -12.66
CA PRO A 132 14.02 1.61 -11.64
C PRO A 132 15.12 2.29 -10.81
N VAL A 133 14.98 3.60 -10.62
CA VAL A 133 15.78 4.43 -9.73
C VAL A 133 14.81 4.97 -8.68
N PHE A 134 14.90 4.38 -7.49
CA PHE A 134 14.12 4.79 -6.34
C PHE A 134 14.77 6.01 -5.70
N THR A 135 13.94 6.97 -5.32
CA THR A 135 14.34 8.08 -4.46
C THR A 135 14.67 7.54 -3.07
N ASP A 136 15.46 8.28 -2.29
CA ASP A 136 15.89 7.84 -0.96
C ASP A 136 14.66 7.50 -0.09
N PRO A 137 14.60 6.37 0.63
CA PRO A 137 13.50 6.07 1.57
C PRO A 137 13.24 7.19 2.59
N ASP A 138 14.25 8.00 2.93
CA ASP A 138 14.08 9.21 3.76
C ASP A 138 13.17 10.27 3.10
N GLU A 139 12.91 10.17 1.80
CA GLU A 139 11.90 10.94 1.06
C GLU A 139 10.54 10.23 0.98
N MET A 140 10.20 9.41 1.99
CA MET A 140 8.81 8.97 2.21
C MET A 140 7.92 10.20 2.32
N VAL A 141 7.17 10.48 1.27
CA VAL A 141 6.19 11.56 1.30
C VAL A 141 4.94 10.99 1.95
N SER A 142 4.76 11.30 3.24
CA SER A 142 3.44 11.24 3.88
C SER A 142 2.58 12.32 3.25
N ILE A 143 2.03 12.02 2.07
CA ILE A 143 0.93 12.82 1.53
C ILE A 143 -0.25 12.55 2.47
N PRO A 144 -0.99 13.57 2.92
CA PRO A 144 -2.27 13.37 3.59
C PRO A 144 -3.28 12.78 2.59
N LEU A 145 -3.07 11.51 2.22
CA LEU A 145 -3.97 10.70 1.46
C LEU A 145 -5.12 10.41 2.40
N HIS A 146 -6.18 11.19 2.24
CA HIS A 146 -7.43 10.87 2.87
C HIS A 146 -7.89 9.53 2.28
N PRO A 147 -8.26 8.54 3.11
CA PRO A 147 -8.81 7.28 2.63
C PRO A 147 -9.97 7.56 1.68
N ALA A 148 -9.77 7.25 0.41
CA ALA A 148 -10.72 7.51 -0.65
C ALA A 148 -11.06 6.21 -1.38
N PRO A 149 -12.30 6.05 -1.89
CA PRO A 149 -12.64 4.91 -2.72
C PRO A 149 -11.67 4.78 -3.90
N GLY A 150 -10.96 3.65 -3.96
CA GLY A 150 -9.97 3.36 -5.01
C GLY A 150 -8.51 3.64 -4.62
N LEU A 151 -8.25 4.15 -3.42
CA LEU A 151 -6.91 4.18 -2.83
C LEU A 151 -6.48 2.76 -2.44
N PRO A 152 -5.26 2.31 -2.77
CA PRO A 152 -4.74 1.04 -2.24
C PRO A 152 -4.82 0.99 -0.72
N GLY A 153 -5.32 -0.12 -0.18
CA GLY A 153 -5.52 -0.31 1.27
C GLY A 153 -6.87 0.16 1.80
N ASN A 154 -7.70 0.87 1.01
CA ASN A 154 -8.98 1.36 1.51
C ASN A 154 -9.97 0.24 1.88
N THR A 155 -10.02 -0.85 1.11
CA THR A 155 -10.88 -2.01 1.45
C THR A 155 -10.34 -2.71 2.71
N LEU A 156 -9.01 -2.88 2.80
CA LEU A 156 -8.34 -3.43 3.98
C LEU A 156 -8.70 -2.60 5.23
N LEU A 157 -8.54 -1.28 5.16
CA LEU A 157 -8.80 -0.36 6.27
C LEU A 157 -10.24 -0.49 6.80
N ARG A 158 -11.23 -0.50 5.91
CA ARG A 158 -12.64 -0.68 6.30
C ARG A 158 -12.89 -1.98 7.05
N HIS A 159 -12.21 -3.05 6.66
CA HIS A 159 -12.32 -4.34 7.33
C HIS A 159 -11.55 -4.41 8.65
N LEU A 160 -10.44 -3.68 8.80
CA LEU A 160 -9.70 -3.56 10.07
C LEU A 160 -10.44 -2.69 11.09
N LEU A 161 -11.04 -1.59 10.64
CA LEU A 161 -11.82 -0.66 11.47
C LEU A 161 -13.26 -1.12 11.75
N ASP A 162 -13.61 -2.33 11.31
CA ASP A 162 -14.90 -2.95 11.59
C ASP A 162 -16.11 -2.20 10.98
N GLU A 163 -15.90 -1.32 9.98
CA GLU A 163 -16.97 -0.54 9.32
C GLU A 163 -17.99 -1.44 8.61
N ASP A 164 -17.57 -2.62 8.16
CA ASP A 164 -18.41 -3.62 7.46
C ASP A 164 -18.67 -4.89 8.31
N LEU A 165 -18.12 -5.00 9.52
CA LEU A 165 -18.19 -6.19 10.39
C LEU A 165 -19.10 -6.02 11.61
N ARG A 166 -19.65 -4.83 11.86
CA ARG A 166 -20.80 -4.70 12.77
C ARG A 166 -22.02 -5.38 12.15
N PRO A 167 -22.55 -6.50 12.68
CA PRO A 167 -23.94 -6.81 12.41
C PRO A 167 -24.75 -5.61 12.89
N ARG A 168 -25.49 -4.96 11.99
CA ARG A 168 -26.54 -4.01 12.37
C ARG A 168 -27.45 -4.76 13.32
N ARG A 169 -27.32 -4.52 14.63
CA ARG A 169 -28.28 -5.03 15.59
C ARG A 169 -29.64 -4.38 15.26
N PRO A 170 -30.71 -5.18 15.16
CA PRO A 170 -32.07 -4.66 15.02
C PRO A 170 -32.48 -3.85 16.25
#